data_AF-A0A1G8BGV9-F1
#
_entry.id   AF-A0A1G8BGV9-F1
#
_cell.length_a   1.000
_cell.length_b   1.000
_cell.length_c   1.000
_cell.angle_alpha   90.00
_cell.angle_beta   90.00
_cell.angle_gamma   90.00
#
_symmetry.space_group_name_H-M   'P 1'
#
loop_
_entity.id
_entity.type
_entity.pdbx_description
1 polymer ?
#
loop_
_entity_poly.entity_id
_entity_poly.type
_entity_poly.pdbx_seq_one_letter_code
_entity_poly.pdbx_strand_id
1 'polypeptide(L)'
;MKIFQVDAFTNEAFNGNPAGVCILDNLKSDSWMQSFANEMNLSETAFLFRENKVFNLRWFTPKTEVSLCGHATLASAHILWEEKILKDNQEAIFSTKSGLL
;
A
#
# COMPACT_ATOMS: atom_id res chain seq x y z
N MET A 1 13.63 2.58 1.28
CA MET A 1 12.32 2.02 1.66
C MET A 1 11.70 2.94 2.68
N LYS A 2 10.46 3.37 2.46
CA LYS A 2 9.68 4.17 3.42
C LYS A 2 8.46 3.38 3.87
N ILE A 3 8.10 3.51 5.14
CA ILE A 3 6.95 2.83 5.75
C ILE A 3 6.08 3.89 6.40
N PHE A 4 4.78 3.79 6.16
CA PHE A 4 3.76 4.66 6.71
C PHE A 4 2.67 3.81 7.34
N GLN A 5 2.05 4.32 8.39
CA GLN A 5 0.79 3.80 8.91
C GLN A 5 -0.27 4.85 8.64
N VAL A 6 -1.36 4.44 7.99
CA VAL A 6 -2.43 5.35 7.54
C VAL A 6 -3.76 4.80 8.00
N ASP A 7 -4.55 5.65 8.62
CA ASP A 7 -5.93 5.37 8.99
C ASP A 7 -6.84 5.78 7.83
N ALA A 8 -7.33 4.81 7.05
CA ALA A 8 -8.19 5.08 5.90
C ALA A 8 -9.62 5.43 6.32
N PHE A 9 -10.32 6.22 5.50
CA PHE A 9 -11.69 6.70 5.72
C PHE A 9 -11.89 7.60 6.95
N THR A 10 -10.83 8.26 7.41
CA THR A 10 -10.89 9.23 8.50
C THR A 10 -9.94 10.40 8.24
N ASN A 11 -10.19 11.52 8.90
CA ASN A 11 -9.30 12.67 9.02
C ASN A 11 -8.77 12.85 10.46
N GLU A 12 -9.15 11.97 11.38
CA GLU A 12 -8.69 11.93 12.77
C GLU A 12 -7.91 10.64 13.02
N ALA A 13 -6.78 10.76 13.74
CA ALA A 13 -5.98 9.60 14.12
C ALA A 13 -6.77 8.63 15.02
N PHE A 14 -6.41 7.36 14.97
CA PHE A 14 -7.01 6.27 15.78
C PHE A 14 -8.48 5.99 15.45
N ASN A 15 -8.94 6.42 14.28
CA ASN A 15 -10.27 6.14 13.74
C ASN A 15 -10.15 5.48 12.37
N GLY A 16 -11.27 5.09 11.74
CA GLY A 16 -11.23 4.50 10.40
C GLY A 16 -10.59 3.11 10.38
N ASN A 17 -9.88 2.77 9.30
CA ASN A 17 -9.28 1.45 9.12
C ASN A 17 -7.76 1.55 8.87
N PRO A 18 -6.92 1.07 9.80
CA PRO A 18 -5.47 1.20 9.71
C PRO A 18 -4.86 0.27 8.66
N ALA A 19 -3.99 0.83 7.82
CA ALA A 19 -3.16 0.08 6.87
C ALA A 19 -1.69 0.48 6.98
N GLY A 20 -0.81 -0.51 6.84
CA GLY A 20 0.60 -0.27 6.57
C GLY A 20 0.78 0.04 5.08
N VAL A 21 1.59 1.04 4.73
CA VAL A 21 1.96 1.36 3.35
C VAL A 21 3.47 1.38 3.24
N CYS A 22 4.03 0.51 2.41
CA CYS A 22 5.46 0.37 2.21
C CYS A 22 5.83 0.71 0.77
N ILE A 23 6.66 1.74 0.58
CA ILE A 23 7.22 2.12 -0.72
C ILE A 23 8.60 1.48 -0.85
N LEU A 24 8.69 0.55 -1.80
CA LEU A 24 9.86 -0.28 -2.04
C LEU A 24 10.78 0.37 -3.09
N ASP A 25 12.09 0.37 -2.81
CA ASP A 25 13.10 0.81 -3.78
C ASP A 25 13.40 -0.29 -4.83
N ASN A 26 13.10 -1.55 -4.48
CA ASN A 26 13.32 -2.72 -5.32
C ASN A 26 12.26 -3.79 -5.02
N LEU A 27 11.96 -4.64 -6.00
CA LEU A 27 11.06 -5.79 -5.81
C LEU A 27 11.55 -6.69 -4.67
N LYS A 28 10.61 -7.14 -3.84
CA LYS A 28 10.83 -8.07 -2.73
C LYS A 28 10.13 -9.39 -3.02
N SER A 29 10.64 -10.48 -2.44
CA SER A 29 9.99 -11.79 -2.53
C SER A 29 8.71 -11.83 -1.73
N ASP A 30 7.81 -12.74 -2.10
CA ASP A 30 6.55 -13.01 -1.39
C ASP A 30 6.80 -13.36 0.07
N SER A 31 7.82 -14.18 0.35
CA SER A 31 8.23 -14.53 1.72
C SER A 31 8.66 -13.32 2.53
N TRP A 32 9.36 -12.37 1.91
CA TRP A 32 9.80 -11.15 2.59
C TRP A 32 8.61 -10.26 2.91
N MET A 33 7.72 -10.03 1.93
CA MET A 33 6.51 -9.21 2.12
C MET A 33 5.57 -9.82 3.16
N GLN A 34 5.42 -11.15 3.17
CA GLN A 34 4.62 -11.86 4.17
C GLN A 34 5.20 -11.71 5.58
N SER A 35 6.51 -11.92 5.76
CA SER A 35 7.17 -11.75 7.06
C SER A 35 7.08 -10.30 7.55
N PHE A 36 7.23 -9.34 6.64
CA PHE A 36 7.09 -7.91 6.96
C PHE A 36 5.66 -7.57 7.39
N ALA A 37 4.65 -8.02 6.64
CA ALA A 37 3.25 -7.79 7.01
C ALA A 37 2.88 -8.43 8.36
N ASN A 38 3.46 -9.60 8.65
CA ASN A 38 3.31 -10.24 9.96
C ASN A 38 3.95 -9.42 11.09
N GLU A 39 5.13 -8.84 10.87
CA GLU A 39 5.79 -7.94 11.83
C GLU A 39 4.96 -6.66 12.08
N MET A 40 4.39 -6.07 11.02
CA MET A 40 3.55 -4.86 11.15
C MET A 40 2.27 -5.12 11.95
N ASN A 41 1.72 -6.33 11.89
CA ASN A 41 0.54 -6.76 12.64
C ASN A 41 -0.68 -5.81 12.52
N LEU A 42 -0.87 -5.21 11.35
CA LEU A 42 -2.06 -4.43 10.98
C LEU A 42 -3.04 -5.30 10.19
N SER A 43 -4.23 -4.77 9.88
CA SER A 43 -5.23 -5.48 9.05
C SER A 43 -4.61 -5.89 7.72
N GLU A 44 -4.00 -4.92 7.02
CA GLU A 44 -3.24 -5.15 5.80
C GLU A 44 -2.01 -4.23 5.74
N THR A 45 -0.95 -4.75 5.13
CA THR A 45 0.19 -3.98 4.65
C THR A 45 0.20 -3.98 3.13
N ALA A 46 0.11 -2.80 2.54
CA ALA A 46 0.27 -2.56 1.12
C ALA A 46 1.74 -2.35 0.78
N PHE A 47 2.20 -2.99 -0.30
CA PHE A 47 3.54 -2.82 -0.85
C PHE A 47 3.44 -2.20 -2.24
N LEU A 48 4.11 -1.05 -2.42
CA LEU A 48 4.17 -0.30 -3.66
C LEU A 48 5.58 -0.40 -4.26
N PHE A 49 5.65 -0.80 -5.53
CA PHE A 49 6.86 -0.70 -6.33
C PHE A 49 6.56 0.03 -7.64
N ARG A 50 7.30 1.11 -7.90
CA ARG A 50 7.06 1.96 -9.08
C ARG A 50 7.75 1.40 -10.31
N GLU A 51 6.96 1.13 -11.35
CA GLU A 51 7.42 0.81 -12.70
C GLU A 51 6.90 1.87 -13.68
N ASN A 52 7.78 2.82 -14.03
CA ASN A 52 7.44 3.98 -14.85
C ASN A 52 6.31 4.84 -14.25
N LYS A 53 5.12 4.79 -14.86
CA LYS A 53 3.91 5.53 -14.46
C LYS A 53 2.92 4.65 -13.67
N VAL A 54 3.20 3.36 -13.54
CA VAL A 54 2.33 2.39 -12.88
C VAL A 54 2.99 1.93 -11.59
N PHE A 55 2.19 1.69 -10.56
CA PHE A 55 2.65 1.12 -9.31
C PHE A 55 2.17 -0.33 -9.20
N ASN A 56 3.10 -1.27 -9.09
CA ASN A 56 2.74 -2.61 -8.67
C ASN A 56 2.31 -2.54 -7.20
N LEU A 57 1.05 -2.89 -6.94
CA LEU A 57 0.42 -2.84 -5.63
C LEU A 57 -0.01 -4.24 -5.21
N ARG A 58 0.48 -4.67 -4.05
CA ARG A 58 0.14 -5.95 -3.43
C ARG A 58 -0.24 -5.72 -1.98
N TRP A 59 -1.10 -6.57 -1.43
CA TRP A 59 -1.56 -6.45 -0.06
C TRP A 59 -1.40 -7.76 0.67
N PHE A 60 -0.87 -7.68 1.88
CA PHE A 60 -0.69 -8.82 2.75
C PHE A 60 -1.35 -8.52 4.10
N THR A 61 -2.16 -9.45 4.55
CA THR A 61 -2.48 -9.58 5.97
C THR A 61 -1.26 -10.19 6.68
N PRO A 62 -1.24 -10.26 8.02
CA PRO A 62 -0.18 -10.96 8.76
C PRO A 62 0.00 -12.44 8.36
N LYS A 63 -1.01 -13.05 7.74
CA LYS A 63 -1.04 -14.49 7.44
C LYS A 63 -0.95 -14.85 5.96
N THR A 64 -1.44 -13.97 5.09
CA THR A 64 -1.56 -14.29 3.66
C THR A 64 -1.67 -13.05 2.78
N GLU A 65 -1.35 -13.20 1.50
CA GLU A 65 -1.63 -12.21 0.46
C GLU A 65 -3.12 -12.21 0.08
N VAL A 66 -3.70 -11.03 -0.11
CA VAL A 66 -5.07 -10.87 -0.61
C VAL A 66 -5.06 -10.27 -2.02
N SER A 67 -6.04 -10.66 -2.83
CA SER A 67 -6.11 -10.23 -4.24
C SER A 67 -6.60 -8.79 -4.43
N LEU A 68 -7.33 -8.24 -3.44
CA LEU A 68 -7.87 -6.89 -3.46
C LEU A 68 -8.10 -6.38 -2.03
N CYS A 69 -7.74 -5.13 -1.76
CA CYS A 69 -8.05 -4.48 -0.49
C CYS A 69 -8.33 -2.98 -0.68
N GLY A 70 -9.57 -2.54 -0.48
CA GLY A 70 -10.00 -1.17 -0.78
C GLY A 70 -9.35 -0.10 0.11
N HIS A 71 -9.37 -0.27 1.44
CA HIS A 71 -8.87 0.74 2.37
C HIS A 71 -7.35 0.91 2.27
N ALA A 72 -6.59 -0.18 2.09
CA ALA A 72 -5.15 -0.13 1.89
C ALA A 72 -4.76 0.42 0.51
N THR A 73 -5.63 0.29 -0.50
CA THR A 73 -5.47 1.00 -1.80
C THR A 73 -5.65 2.51 -1.62
N LEU A 74 -6.68 2.93 -0.89
CA LEU A 74 -6.92 4.34 -0.60
C LEU A 74 -5.75 4.95 0.20
N ALA A 75 -5.29 4.25 1.23
CA ALA A 75 -4.11 4.64 2.02
C ALA A 75 -2.85 4.76 1.14
N SER A 76 -2.64 3.79 0.25
CA SER A 76 -1.52 3.79 -0.69
C SER A 76 -1.55 5.01 -1.61
N ALA A 77 -2.72 5.30 -2.17
CA ALA A 77 -2.92 6.45 -3.04
C ALA A 77 -2.66 7.76 -2.27
N HIS A 78 -3.23 7.92 -1.07
CA HIS A 78 -3.00 9.07 -0.19
C HIS A 78 -1.51 9.38 0.00
N ILE A 79 -0.71 8.38 0.37
CA ILE A 79 0.74 8.53 0.57
C ILE A 79 1.46 8.97 -0.71
N LEU A 80 1.05 8.48 -1.89
CA LEU A 80 1.69 8.88 -3.15
C LEU A 80 1.57 10.39 -3.41
N TRP A 81 0.45 11.01 -3.06
CA TRP A 81 0.26 12.46 -3.19
C TRP A 81 0.87 13.24 -2.01
N GLU A 82 0.78 12.72 -0.79
CA GLU A 82 1.37 13.36 0.40
C GLU A 82 2.90 13.47 0.29
N GLU A 83 3.55 12.38 -0.12
CA GLU A 83 5.00 12.32 -0.33
C GLU A 83 5.46 12.95 -1.65
N LYS A 84 4.54 13.60 -2.40
CA LYS A 84 4.80 14.26 -3.69
C LYS A 84 5.45 13.34 -4.74
N ILE A 85 5.20 12.04 -4.65
CA ILE A 85 5.60 11.04 -5.65
C ILE A 85 4.72 11.17 -6.90
N LEU A 86 3.44 11.48 -6.68
CA LEU A 86 2.48 11.92 -7.66
C LEU A 86 2.20 13.41 -7.48
N LYS A 87 1.94 14.11 -8.60
CA LYS A 87 1.42 15.48 -8.59
C LYS A 87 -0.06 15.46 -8.21
N ASP A 88 -0.56 16.54 -7.66
CA ASP A 88 -1.95 16.68 -7.18
C ASP A 88 -3.01 16.37 -8.26
N ASN A 89 -2.68 16.57 -9.54
CA ASN A 89 -3.57 16.29 -10.68
C ASN A 89 -3.21 15.00 -11.45
N GLN A 90 -2.28 14.21 -10.93
CA GLN A 90 -1.85 12.97 -11.56
C GLN A 90 -2.62 11.79 -10.96
N GLU A 91 -3.21 10.99 -11.85
CA GLU A 91 -3.87 9.74 -11.50
C GLU A 91 -2.87 8.70 -10.98
N ALA A 92 -3.26 7.99 -9.93
CA ALA A 92 -2.53 6.84 -9.42
C ALA A 92 -3.03 5.59 -10.17
N ILE A 93 -2.14 4.95 -10.92
CA ILE A 93 -2.46 3.73 -11.68
C ILE A 93 -1.80 2.55 -10.98
N PHE A 94 -2.59 1.57 -10.54
CA PHE A 94 -2.13 0.40 -9.83
C PHE A 94 -2.25 -0.86 -10.68
N SER A 95 -1.15 -1.60 -10.82
CA SER A 95 -1.14 -2.97 -11.35
C SER A 95 -1.23 -3.95 -10.18
N THR A 96 -2.28 -4.77 -10.17
CA THR A 96 -2.62 -5.66 -9.04
C THR A 96 -2.95 -7.06 -9.55
N LYS A 97 -3.04 -8.04 -8.64
CA LYS A 97 -3.50 -9.40 -9.02
C LYS A 97 -4.94 -9.43 -9.55
N SER A 98 -5.77 -8.46 -9.19
CA SER A 98 -7.16 -8.34 -9.66
C SER A 98 -7.30 -7.50 -10.93
N GLY A 99 -6.19 -7.08 -11.54
CA GLY A 99 -6.17 -6.21 -12.72
C GLY A 99 -5.71 -4.79 -12.40
N LEU A 100 -5.92 -3.89 -13.37
CA LEU A 100 -5.62 -2.47 -13.22
C LEU A 100 -6.69 -1.79 -12.35
N LEU A 101 -6.23 -0.97 -11.41
CA LEU A 101 -7.04 -0.04 -10.62
C LEU A 101 -6.61 1.39 -10.90
#